data_AF-R4Z7M8-F1
#
_entry.id   AF-R4Z7M8-F1
#
_cell.length_a   1.000
_cell.length_b   1.000
_cell.length_c   1.000
_cell.angle_alpha   90.00
_cell.angle_beta   90.00
_cell.angle_gamma   90.00
#
_symmetry.space_group_name_H-M   'P 1'
#
loop_
_entity.id
_entity.type
_entity.pdbx_description
1 polymer ?
#
loop_
_entity_poly.entity_id
_entity_poly.type
_entity_poly.pdbx_seq_one_letter_code
_entity_poly.pdbx_strand_id
1 'polypeptide(L)'
;MDGTTADRLATEEPLELRLDGRVLTTTMRTPGDDVELAHGWLLAEGIISNGGDVRSAQFDLGVAGDDSMNVLDVSLAPGMDAPPPERERLTTTTSSCGICGTSALDAIAVSTRYPPHDDSSSMTSDVVVGLPDLLRADQYLFDQTGGTHGAGLATCDGSMIAVREDVGRHNAVDKVIGWAVIQNLMPLTGRALVLSGRAGFELVQKAAMAGIPVVVAVGAPTALAVEVANHTGITLVGFVRDRGANIYSRPDRIIGCAEVERGKTVEAKSDEQRGERAGDPFSPPESGTGGWQARESHVGGGCETTTWTGNPPPTGMAAGLRD
;
A
#
# COMPACT_ATOMS: atom_id res chain seq x y z
N MET A 1 -16.91 26.96 25.93
CA MET A 1 -17.06 25.50 25.75
C MET A 1 -16.49 24.88 27.00
N ASP A 2 -17.36 24.60 27.97
CA ASP A 2 -17.01 23.76 29.11
C ASP A 2 -17.45 22.36 28.69
N GLY A 3 -16.53 21.50 28.30
CA GLY A 3 -16.94 20.28 27.60
C GLY A 3 -15.79 19.39 27.17
N THR A 4 -15.28 18.60 28.10
CA THR A 4 -14.57 17.37 27.75
C THR A 4 -15.62 16.32 27.38
N THR A 5 -15.59 15.84 26.14
CA THR A 5 -16.39 14.68 25.71
C THR A 5 -15.48 13.46 25.71
N ALA A 6 -15.97 12.32 26.19
CA ALA A 6 -15.21 11.07 26.14
C ALA A 6 -15.05 10.60 24.70
N ASP A 7 -13.83 10.21 24.33
CA ASP A 7 -13.49 9.70 23.01
C ASP A 7 -12.82 8.33 23.14
N ARG A 8 -12.85 7.52 22.08
CA ARG A 8 -12.18 6.22 22.02
C ARG A 8 -10.94 6.35 21.15
N LEU A 9 -9.81 5.92 21.68
CA LEU A 9 -8.53 5.97 20.97
C LEU A 9 -8.10 4.55 20.59
N ALA A 10 -7.48 4.42 19.43
CA ALA A 10 -6.84 3.17 19.03
C ALA A 10 -5.61 2.92 19.93
N THR A 11 -5.48 1.69 20.41
CA THR A 11 -4.29 1.26 21.16
C THR A 11 -3.12 1.07 20.20
N GLU A 12 -1.95 1.59 20.57
CA GLU A 12 -0.67 1.38 19.90
C GLU A 12 0.34 0.86 20.92
N GLU A 13 0.83 -0.36 20.73
CA GLU A 13 1.80 -1.04 21.60
C GLU A 13 2.95 -1.61 20.78
N PRO A 14 4.19 -1.62 21.32
CA PRO A 14 5.29 -2.29 20.65
C PRO A 14 5.04 -3.80 20.59
N LEU A 15 5.48 -4.44 19.52
CA LEU A 15 5.60 -5.89 19.40
C LEU A 15 7.01 -6.20 18.91
N GLU A 16 7.77 -6.94 19.71
CA GLU A 16 9.07 -7.49 19.31
C GLU A 16 8.86 -8.89 18.72
N LEU A 17 9.18 -9.04 17.44
CA LEU A 17 9.14 -10.31 16.74
C LEU A 17 10.52 -10.97 16.80
N ARG A 18 10.58 -12.19 17.33
CA ARG A 18 11.81 -12.99 17.40
C ARG A 18 11.72 -14.23 16.53
N LEU A 19 12.88 -14.72 16.12
CA LEU A 19 13.08 -16.02 15.49
C LEU A 19 14.08 -16.83 16.32
N ASP A 20 13.58 -17.88 16.97
CA ASP A 20 14.34 -18.73 17.89
C ASP A 20 15.15 -17.89 18.90
N GLY A 21 14.49 -16.92 19.53
CA GLY A 21 15.08 -16.00 20.51
C GLY A 21 15.86 -14.81 19.94
N ARG A 22 16.10 -14.76 18.62
CA ARG A 22 16.78 -13.63 17.95
C ARG A 22 15.78 -12.57 17.49
N VAL A 23 15.97 -11.31 17.89
CA VAL A 23 15.12 -10.20 17.43
C VAL A 23 15.24 -10.02 15.92
N LEU A 24 14.09 -10.05 15.24
CA LEU A 24 13.97 -9.74 13.83
C LEU A 24 13.58 -8.27 13.63
N THR A 25 12.52 -7.84 14.29
CA THR A 25 12.01 -6.46 14.19
C THR A 25 11.20 -6.09 15.43
N THR A 26 11.02 -4.79 15.63
CA THR A 26 10.07 -4.23 16.58
C THR A 26 9.14 -3.28 15.82
N THR A 27 7.84 -3.50 15.93
CA THR A 27 6.81 -2.66 15.27
C THR A 27 5.84 -2.11 16.31
N MET A 28 5.32 -0.91 16.08
CA MET A 28 4.18 -0.38 16.85
C MET A 28 2.91 -0.86 16.17
N ARG A 29 2.06 -1.60 16.88
CA ARG A 29 0.87 -2.26 16.33
C ARG A 29 -0.36 -1.98 17.19
N THR A 30 -1.53 -2.28 16.63
CA THR A 30 -2.76 -2.46 17.41
C THR A 30 -2.83 -3.91 17.91
N PRO A 31 -3.01 -4.13 19.23
CA PRO A 31 -3.04 -5.49 19.73
C PRO A 31 -4.16 -6.38 19.18
N GLY A 32 -3.80 -7.64 18.88
CA GLY A 32 -4.65 -8.61 18.21
C GLY A 32 -4.06 -9.08 16.88
N ASP A 33 -4.38 -10.31 16.48
CA ASP A 33 -3.92 -10.93 15.23
C ASP A 33 -2.39 -10.99 15.06
N ASP A 34 -1.62 -11.03 16.15
CA ASP A 34 -0.15 -10.91 16.10
C ASP A 34 0.55 -12.11 15.48
N VAL A 35 -0.03 -13.29 15.67
CA VAL A 35 0.44 -14.50 14.99
C VAL A 35 0.30 -14.29 13.49
N GLU A 36 -0.78 -13.67 13.02
CA GLU A 36 -0.96 -13.34 11.61
C GLU A 36 0.05 -12.27 11.18
N LEU A 37 0.23 -11.19 11.95
CA LEU A 37 1.26 -10.18 11.68
C LEU A 37 2.64 -10.84 11.47
N ALA A 38 3.04 -11.73 12.37
CA ALA A 38 4.32 -12.44 12.28
C ALA A 38 4.44 -13.29 11.01
N HIS A 39 3.40 -14.07 10.67
CA HIS A 39 3.41 -14.89 9.45
C HIS A 39 3.48 -14.03 8.19
N GLY A 40 2.73 -12.93 8.14
CA GLY A 40 2.75 -12.01 7.01
C GLY A 40 4.10 -11.32 6.85
N TRP A 41 4.69 -10.87 7.95
CA TRP A 41 6.02 -10.27 7.95
C TRP A 41 7.09 -11.26 7.46
N LEU A 42 7.11 -12.49 8.00
CA LEU A 42 8.05 -13.53 7.59
C LEU A 42 7.90 -13.89 6.10
N LEU A 43 6.68 -13.91 5.58
CA LEU A 43 6.42 -14.15 4.17
C LEU A 43 6.90 -12.97 3.31
N ALA A 44 6.60 -11.75 3.72
CA ALA A 44 7.01 -10.53 3.03
C ALA A 44 8.55 -10.40 2.93
N GLU A 45 9.27 -10.83 3.96
CA GLU A 45 10.74 -10.88 3.96
C GLU A 45 11.31 -12.12 3.23
N GLY A 46 10.45 -13.00 2.72
CA GLY A 46 10.83 -14.20 1.99
C GLY A 46 11.47 -15.29 2.86
N ILE A 47 11.27 -15.23 4.18
CA ILE A 47 11.77 -16.22 5.16
C ILE A 47 10.91 -17.48 5.11
N ILE A 48 9.59 -17.32 4.97
CA ILE A 48 8.66 -18.43 4.77
C ILE A 48 7.94 -18.33 3.42
N SER A 49 7.35 -19.43 3.01
CA SER A 49 6.57 -19.58 1.77
C SER A 49 5.12 -20.00 2.03
N ASN A 50 4.86 -20.70 3.13
CA ASN A 50 3.55 -21.22 3.52
C ASN A 50 3.47 -21.41 5.05
N GLY A 51 2.28 -21.71 5.59
CA GLY A 51 2.07 -21.86 7.04
C GLY A 51 2.81 -23.05 7.67
N GLY A 52 3.10 -24.10 6.91
CA GLY A 52 3.85 -25.26 7.38
C GLY A 52 5.33 -25.00 7.65
N ASP A 53 5.86 -23.86 7.18
CA ASP A 53 7.24 -23.45 7.43
C ASP A 53 7.43 -22.91 8.87
N VAL A 54 6.34 -22.59 9.57
CA VAL A 54 6.35 -22.13 10.96
C VAL A 54 5.98 -23.29 11.89
N ARG A 55 6.89 -23.64 12.80
CA ARG A 55 6.68 -24.69 13.81
C ARG A 55 5.86 -24.20 14.99
N SER A 56 6.14 -22.99 15.47
CA SER A 56 5.46 -22.39 16.61
C SER A 56 5.60 -20.87 16.59
N ALA A 57 4.59 -20.17 17.11
CA ALA A 57 4.64 -18.75 17.45
C ALA A 57 4.07 -18.59 18.86
N GLN A 58 4.88 -18.15 19.81
CA GLN A 58 4.52 -18.11 21.23
C GLN A 58 4.90 -16.77 21.83
N PHE A 59 3.97 -16.19 22.60
CA PHE A 59 4.31 -15.03 23.40
C PHE A 59 5.25 -15.45 24.53
N ASP A 60 6.31 -14.68 24.74
CA ASP A 60 7.09 -14.78 25.95
C ASP A 60 6.23 -14.24 27.10
N LEU A 61 5.85 -15.11 28.03
CA LEU A 61 5.05 -14.70 29.19
C LEU A 61 5.92 -14.05 30.28
N GLY A 62 7.24 -14.02 30.07
CA GLY A 62 8.25 -13.51 30.99
C GLY A 62 8.12 -14.01 32.42
N VAL A 63 8.77 -13.29 33.33
CA VAL A 63 8.60 -13.45 34.78
C VAL A 63 7.71 -12.31 35.24
N ALA A 64 6.73 -12.60 36.11
CA ALA A 64 5.74 -11.62 36.57
C ALA A 64 6.37 -10.27 36.96
N GLY A 65 6.06 -9.21 36.19
CA GLY A 65 6.57 -7.84 36.39
C GLY A 65 7.42 -7.27 35.25
N ASP A 66 7.68 -8.03 34.18
CA ASP A 66 8.36 -7.56 32.96
C ASP A 66 7.36 -7.32 31.81
N ASP A 67 7.57 -6.28 30.99
CA ASP A 67 6.77 -5.93 29.80
C ASP A 67 6.90 -6.96 28.64
N SER A 68 7.47 -8.13 28.94
CA SER A 68 7.61 -9.34 28.12
C SER A 68 6.39 -9.79 27.33
N MET A 69 5.17 -9.39 27.72
CA MET A 69 3.91 -9.75 27.05
C MET A 69 3.84 -9.32 25.57
N ASN A 70 4.74 -8.43 25.15
CA ASN A 70 4.85 -7.91 23.79
C ASN A 70 6.02 -8.51 22.99
N VAL A 71 6.50 -9.68 23.40
CA VAL A 71 7.50 -10.46 22.65
C VAL A 71 6.83 -11.69 22.06
N LEU A 72 6.83 -11.81 20.73
CA LEU A 72 6.35 -12.99 20.01
C LEU A 72 7.55 -13.73 19.42
N ASP A 73 7.87 -14.91 19.94
CA ASP A 73 8.96 -15.74 19.45
C ASP A 73 8.43 -16.81 18.49
N VAL A 74 9.00 -16.83 17.29
CA VAL A 74 8.64 -17.76 16.21
C VAL A 74 9.77 -18.75 16.02
N SER A 75 9.41 -20.02 15.82
CA SER A 75 10.34 -21.05 15.39
C SER A 75 9.96 -21.57 14.01
N LEU A 76 10.95 -21.82 13.17
CA LEU A 76 10.73 -22.44 11.87
C LEU A 76 10.66 -23.98 11.95
N ALA A 77 10.03 -24.58 10.95
CA ALA A 77 10.02 -26.02 10.75
C ALA A 77 11.43 -26.58 10.50
N PRO A 78 11.71 -27.84 10.87
CA PRO A 78 13.01 -28.46 10.60
C PRO A 78 13.39 -28.41 9.12
N GLY A 79 14.64 -28.02 8.83
CA GLY A 79 15.16 -27.94 7.46
C GLY A 79 14.98 -26.57 6.78
N MET A 80 14.39 -25.60 7.46
CA MET A 80 14.39 -24.20 7.04
C MET A 80 15.68 -23.50 7.46
N ASP A 81 16.28 -22.75 6.56
CA ASP A 81 17.46 -21.93 6.86
C ASP A 81 17.03 -20.65 7.58
N ALA A 82 17.69 -20.34 8.70
CA ALA A 82 17.53 -19.03 9.34
C ALA A 82 18.09 -17.94 8.40
N PRO A 83 17.44 -16.76 8.33
CA PRO A 83 17.91 -15.68 7.48
C PRO A 83 19.33 -15.23 7.88
N PRO A 84 20.23 -14.99 6.91
CA PRO A 84 21.61 -14.60 7.17
C PRO A 84 21.68 -13.27 7.93
N PRO A 85 22.74 -13.03 8.72
CA PRO A 85 22.80 -11.86 9.60
C PRO A 85 22.72 -10.51 8.91
N GLU A 86 23.12 -10.42 7.64
CA GLU A 86 23.08 -9.16 6.88
C GLU A 86 21.66 -8.76 6.44
N ARG A 87 20.70 -9.71 6.45
CA ARG A 87 19.26 -9.41 6.33
C ARG A 87 18.64 -8.97 7.67
N GLU A 88 19.40 -9.00 8.77
CA GLU A 88 19.02 -8.45 10.09
C GLU A 88 19.15 -6.93 10.14
N ARG A 89 18.84 -6.19 9.05
CA ARG A 89 18.66 -4.75 9.24
C ARG A 89 17.57 -4.60 10.28
N LEU A 90 17.96 -4.20 11.48
CA LEU A 90 17.10 -3.74 12.56
C LEU A 90 16.30 -2.55 12.01
N THR A 91 15.26 -2.86 11.23
CA THR A 91 14.30 -1.88 10.77
C THR A 91 13.43 -1.64 11.99
N THR A 92 13.75 -0.58 12.72
CA THR A 92 12.74 0.08 13.53
C THR A 92 11.70 0.58 12.55
N THR A 93 10.67 -0.23 12.30
CA THR A 93 9.52 0.14 11.49
C THR A 93 8.70 1.11 12.33
N THR A 94 9.17 2.36 12.43
CA THR A 94 8.35 3.44 12.96
C THR A 94 7.14 3.54 12.05
N SER A 95 5.94 3.55 12.63
CA SER A 95 4.63 3.48 11.97
C SER A 95 4.36 4.58 10.91
N SER A 96 5.35 5.44 10.59
CA SER A 96 5.17 6.65 9.79
C SER A 96 6.01 6.75 8.50
N CYS A 97 7.25 6.24 8.43
CA CYS A 97 8.15 6.54 7.29
C CYS A 97 8.74 5.27 6.66
N GLY A 98 8.05 4.69 5.68
CA GLY A 98 8.47 3.51 4.91
C GLY A 98 9.58 3.80 3.89
N ILE A 99 10.76 4.24 4.35
CA ILE A 99 12.02 4.31 3.56
C ILE A 99 13.25 3.92 4.41
N CYS A 100 13.06 3.33 5.60
CA CYS A 100 14.20 3.04 6.48
C CYS A 100 14.93 1.74 6.09
N GLY A 101 15.64 1.72 4.94
CA GLY A 101 16.71 0.73 4.71
C GLY A 101 16.92 0.19 3.29
N THR A 102 16.03 0.46 2.33
CA THR A 102 16.09 -0.13 0.98
C THR A 102 16.40 0.95 -0.06
N SER A 103 17.48 0.77 -0.84
CA SER A 103 17.78 1.68 -1.95
C SER A 103 16.73 1.54 -3.05
N ALA A 104 16.53 2.58 -3.88
CA ALA A 104 15.58 2.49 -5.00
C ALA A 104 15.92 1.34 -5.97
N LEU A 105 17.20 0.98 -6.09
CA LEU A 105 17.64 -0.15 -6.91
C LEU A 105 17.31 -1.50 -6.26
N ASP A 106 17.54 -1.65 -4.96
CA ASP A 106 17.14 -2.85 -4.22
C ASP A 106 15.62 -3.04 -4.22
N ALA A 107 14.87 -1.93 -4.17
CA ALA A 107 13.41 -1.93 -4.23
C ALA A 107 12.86 -2.40 -5.58
N ILE A 108 13.61 -2.28 -6.68
CA ILE A 108 13.22 -2.79 -7.99
C ILE A 108 13.62 -4.26 -8.13
N ALA A 109 14.67 -4.72 -7.46
CA ALA A 109 15.16 -6.11 -7.52
C ALA A 109 14.31 -7.12 -6.71
N VAL A 110 12.99 -6.92 -6.62
CA VAL A 110 12.08 -7.80 -5.88
C VAL A 110 12.06 -9.17 -6.56
N SER A 111 12.74 -10.13 -5.94
CA SER A 111 12.72 -11.54 -6.33
C SER A 111 11.69 -12.27 -5.47
N THR A 112 10.62 -12.76 -6.11
CA THR A 112 9.52 -13.48 -5.46
C THR A 112 9.42 -14.90 -6.01
N ARG A 113 9.02 -15.84 -5.14
CA ARG A 113 8.68 -17.22 -5.53
C ARG A 113 7.36 -17.30 -6.30
N TYR A 114 6.53 -16.26 -6.16
CA TYR A 114 5.16 -16.20 -6.69
C TYR A 114 5.04 -14.99 -7.64
N PRO A 115 5.60 -15.08 -8.86
CA PRO A 115 5.59 -13.96 -9.81
C PRO A 115 4.17 -13.50 -10.17
N PRO A 116 3.73 -12.27 -9.79
CA PRO A 116 2.38 -11.80 -10.10
C PRO A 116 2.14 -11.59 -11.60
N HIS A 117 3.21 -11.43 -12.40
CA HIS A 117 3.10 -11.26 -13.85
C HIS A 117 2.52 -12.48 -14.57
N ASP A 118 2.67 -13.69 -14.01
CA ASP A 118 2.17 -14.93 -14.60
C ASP A 118 0.66 -15.14 -14.38
N ASP A 119 0.03 -14.34 -13.51
CA ASP A 119 -1.38 -14.46 -13.20
C ASP A 119 -2.26 -13.79 -14.28
N SER A 120 -3.17 -14.58 -14.86
CA SER A 120 -4.10 -14.15 -15.90
C SER A 120 -5.44 -13.62 -15.39
N SER A 121 -5.61 -13.52 -14.07
CA SER A 121 -6.86 -13.05 -13.45
C SER A 121 -7.17 -11.62 -13.86
N SER A 122 -8.45 -11.32 -13.98
CA SER A 122 -8.94 -9.99 -14.34
C SER A 122 -10.12 -9.61 -13.47
N MET A 123 -10.39 -8.31 -13.38
CA MET A 123 -11.46 -7.74 -12.57
C MET A 123 -12.27 -6.77 -13.41
N THR A 124 -13.58 -6.69 -13.18
CA THR A 124 -14.37 -5.64 -13.82
C THR A 124 -14.14 -4.30 -13.12
N SER A 125 -14.29 -3.19 -13.85
CA SER A 125 -14.20 -1.86 -13.26
C SER A 125 -15.21 -1.64 -12.14
N ASP A 126 -16.41 -2.21 -12.26
CA ASP A 126 -17.45 -2.15 -11.22
C ASP A 126 -17.03 -2.86 -9.93
N VAL A 127 -16.37 -4.02 -10.04
CA VAL A 127 -15.81 -4.70 -8.88
C VAL A 127 -14.75 -3.82 -8.22
N VAL A 128 -13.78 -3.33 -9.00
CA VAL A 128 -12.68 -2.50 -8.47
C VAL A 128 -13.19 -1.31 -7.66
N VAL A 129 -14.18 -0.58 -8.19
CA VAL A 129 -14.69 0.61 -7.52
C VAL A 129 -15.59 0.32 -6.31
N GLY A 130 -16.11 -0.90 -6.19
CA GLY A 130 -16.91 -1.34 -5.03
C GLY A 130 -16.08 -1.90 -3.87
N LEU A 131 -14.83 -2.33 -4.11
CA LEU A 131 -13.99 -2.95 -3.07
C LEU A 131 -13.71 -2.05 -1.86
N PRO A 132 -13.48 -0.72 -1.99
CA PRO A 132 -13.30 0.13 -0.82
C PRO A 132 -14.48 0.16 0.12
N ASP A 133 -15.71 0.12 -0.40
CA ASP A 133 -16.92 0.12 0.43
C ASP A 133 -17.05 -1.18 1.20
N LEU A 134 -16.72 -2.31 0.56
CA LEU A 134 -16.67 -3.62 1.21
C LEU A 134 -15.60 -3.67 2.31
N LEU A 135 -14.42 -3.10 2.06
CA LEU A 135 -13.38 -2.98 3.08
C LEU A 135 -13.89 -2.15 4.26
N ARG A 136 -14.46 -0.97 3.98
CA ARG A 136 -14.90 -0.02 4.99
C ARG A 136 -15.99 -0.59 5.90
N ALA A 137 -16.86 -1.46 5.38
CA ALA A 137 -17.95 -2.10 6.13
C ALA A 137 -17.46 -3.03 7.25
N ASP A 138 -16.24 -3.56 7.13
CA ASP A 138 -15.64 -4.49 8.10
C ASP A 138 -14.52 -3.85 8.94
N GLN A 139 -14.41 -2.51 8.95
CA GLN A 139 -13.43 -1.76 9.75
C GLN A 139 -14.01 -1.25 11.09
N TYR A 140 -14.30 -2.19 12.00
CA TYR A 140 -14.94 -1.91 13.29
C TYR A 140 -14.10 -1.04 14.23
N LEU A 141 -12.77 -1.15 14.20
CA LEU A 141 -11.89 -0.36 15.07
C LEU A 141 -11.76 1.07 14.54
N PHE A 142 -11.69 1.24 13.21
CA PHE A 142 -11.75 2.55 12.58
C PHE A 142 -13.08 3.25 12.87
N ASP A 143 -14.21 2.53 12.84
CA ASP A 143 -15.52 3.10 13.21
C ASP A 143 -15.55 3.66 14.63
N GLN A 144 -14.82 3.01 15.55
CA GLN A 144 -14.81 3.40 16.94
C GLN A 144 -13.80 4.50 17.25
N THR A 145 -12.70 4.60 16.49
CA THR A 145 -11.53 5.41 16.89
C THR A 145 -11.04 6.38 15.83
N GLY A 146 -11.37 6.15 14.55
CA GLY A 146 -10.78 6.83 13.40
C GLY A 146 -9.26 6.66 13.26
N GLY A 147 -8.63 5.83 14.09
CA GLY A 147 -7.18 5.80 14.30
C GLY A 147 -6.44 4.67 13.61
N THR A 148 -7.10 3.88 12.75
CA THR A 148 -6.53 2.68 12.14
C THR A 148 -6.54 2.71 10.61
N HIS A 149 -5.64 1.92 10.03
CA HIS A 149 -5.67 1.53 8.64
C HIS A 149 -6.31 0.14 8.50
N GLY A 150 -6.88 -0.12 7.33
CA GLY A 150 -7.46 -1.40 6.96
C GLY A 150 -6.79 -1.97 5.71
N ALA A 151 -6.56 -3.27 5.72
CA ALA A 151 -6.18 -4.05 4.56
C ALA A 151 -7.15 -5.22 4.37
N GLY A 152 -7.64 -5.39 3.15
CA GLY A 152 -8.56 -6.44 2.77
C GLY A 152 -7.96 -7.37 1.72
N LEU A 153 -8.30 -8.65 1.79
CA LEU A 153 -8.04 -9.62 0.74
C LEU A 153 -9.36 -9.97 0.08
N ALA A 154 -9.49 -9.67 -1.21
CA ALA A 154 -10.67 -9.97 -1.99
C ALA A 154 -10.36 -10.96 -3.12
N THR A 155 -11.37 -11.68 -3.60
CA THR A 155 -11.32 -12.38 -4.89
C THR A 155 -11.43 -11.37 -6.03
N CYS A 156 -10.92 -11.73 -7.21
CA CYS A 156 -11.10 -10.91 -8.41
C CYS A 156 -12.58 -10.76 -8.87
N ASP A 157 -13.51 -11.57 -8.36
CA ASP A 157 -14.95 -11.43 -8.59
C ASP A 157 -15.67 -10.47 -7.61
N GLY A 158 -14.96 -9.91 -6.63
CA GLY A 158 -15.49 -8.89 -5.72
C GLY A 158 -15.95 -9.38 -4.35
N SER A 159 -15.63 -10.62 -3.97
CA SER A 159 -15.92 -11.12 -2.62
C SER A 159 -14.78 -10.77 -1.66
N MET A 160 -15.08 -10.08 -0.56
CA MET A 160 -14.11 -9.84 0.52
C MET A 160 -13.94 -11.11 1.36
N ILE A 161 -12.70 -11.56 1.53
CA ILE A 161 -12.38 -12.85 2.18
C ILE A 161 -11.91 -12.61 3.61
N ALA A 162 -11.09 -11.57 3.82
CA ALA A 162 -10.57 -11.18 5.11
C ALA A 162 -10.28 -9.68 5.14
N VAL A 163 -10.47 -9.07 6.30
CA VAL A 163 -10.11 -7.68 6.61
C VAL A 163 -9.32 -7.66 7.90
N ARG A 164 -8.24 -6.86 7.94
CA ARG A 164 -7.44 -6.62 9.13
C ARG A 164 -7.17 -5.15 9.32
N GLU A 165 -7.18 -4.75 10.58
CA GLU A 165 -6.93 -3.37 11.00
C GLU A 165 -5.68 -3.26 11.86
N ASP A 166 -5.00 -2.12 11.72
CA ASP A 166 -3.87 -1.75 12.57
C ASP A 166 -3.61 -0.25 12.48
N VAL A 167 -3.09 0.37 13.54
CA VAL A 167 -2.57 1.75 13.50
C VAL A 167 -1.50 1.93 12.42
N GLY A 168 -0.73 0.88 12.10
CA GLY A 168 0.24 0.85 11.01
C GLY A 168 -0.30 0.18 9.75
N ARG A 169 -0.31 0.89 8.61
CA ARG A 169 -0.74 0.32 7.31
C ARG A 169 0.06 -0.92 6.88
N HIS A 170 1.34 -1.01 7.23
CA HIS A 170 2.17 -2.17 6.91
C HIS A 170 1.74 -3.39 7.74
N ASN A 171 1.49 -3.20 9.03
CA ASN A 171 1.01 -4.24 9.92
C ASN A 171 -0.39 -4.74 9.50
N ALA A 172 -1.28 -3.86 9.03
CA ALA A 172 -2.58 -4.29 8.51
C ALA A 172 -2.42 -5.24 7.30
N VAL A 173 -1.49 -4.93 6.40
CA VAL A 173 -1.15 -5.80 5.25
C VAL A 173 -0.48 -7.09 5.71
N ASP A 174 0.46 -7.04 6.65
CA ASP A 174 1.09 -8.24 7.20
C ASP A 174 0.05 -9.14 7.88
N LYS A 175 -0.87 -8.60 8.67
CA LYS A 175 -1.96 -9.36 9.29
C LYS A 175 -2.83 -10.05 8.23
N VAL A 176 -3.29 -9.34 7.18
CA VAL A 176 -4.18 -9.97 6.18
C VAL A 176 -3.45 -11.02 5.33
N ILE A 177 -2.18 -10.81 5.02
CA ILE A 177 -1.34 -11.80 4.32
C ILE A 177 -1.10 -13.01 5.23
N GLY A 178 -0.72 -12.78 6.48
CA GLY A 178 -0.45 -13.84 7.43
C GLY A 178 -1.68 -14.66 7.79
N TRP A 179 -2.86 -14.05 7.85
CA TRP A 179 -4.13 -14.78 7.91
C TRP A 179 -4.21 -15.78 6.75
N ALA A 180 -3.94 -15.33 5.52
CA ALA A 180 -4.00 -16.18 4.34
C ALA A 180 -2.94 -17.29 4.34
N VAL A 181 -1.75 -17.02 4.88
CA VAL A 181 -0.70 -18.02 5.13
C VAL A 181 -1.20 -19.12 6.06
N ILE A 182 -1.79 -18.73 7.20
CA ILE A 182 -2.33 -19.65 8.21
C ILE A 182 -3.52 -20.46 7.64
N GLN A 183 -4.33 -19.85 6.78
CA GLN A 183 -5.43 -20.51 6.06
C GLN A 183 -4.96 -21.41 4.91
N ASN A 184 -3.65 -21.57 4.67
CA ASN A 184 -3.08 -22.35 3.57
C ASN A 184 -3.57 -21.90 2.18
N LEU A 185 -3.66 -20.59 1.95
CA LEU A 185 -4.13 -20.01 0.69
C LEU A 185 -3.02 -19.63 -0.27
N MET A 186 -1.75 -19.88 0.06
CA MET A 186 -0.61 -19.46 -0.77
C MET A 186 -0.45 -20.32 -2.04
N PRO A 187 -0.09 -19.73 -3.20
CA PRO A 187 0.03 -18.29 -3.46
C PRO A 187 -1.33 -17.59 -3.60
N LEU A 188 -1.36 -16.27 -3.35
CA LEU A 188 -2.60 -15.47 -3.42
C LEU A 188 -2.98 -15.04 -4.85
N THR A 189 -2.79 -15.96 -5.80
CA THR A 189 -3.23 -15.79 -7.19
C THR A 189 -4.74 -15.61 -7.28
N GLY A 190 -5.21 -14.81 -8.24
CA GLY A 190 -6.63 -14.49 -8.41
C GLY A 190 -7.25 -13.69 -7.27
N ARG A 191 -6.41 -13.03 -6.46
CA ARG A 191 -6.84 -12.16 -5.37
C ARG A 191 -6.46 -10.70 -5.62
N ALA A 192 -7.11 -9.81 -4.88
CA ALA A 192 -6.81 -8.39 -4.83
C ALA A 192 -6.52 -7.96 -3.39
N LEU A 193 -5.45 -7.20 -3.19
CA LEU A 193 -5.19 -6.50 -1.95
C LEU A 193 -5.88 -5.14 -1.98
N VAL A 194 -6.74 -4.87 -1.00
CA VAL A 194 -7.49 -3.61 -0.88
C VAL A 194 -6.93 -2.81 0.29
N LEU A 195 -6.58 -1.55 0.08
CA LEU A 195 -5.93 -0.69 1.06
C LEU A 195 -6.80 0.54 1.35
N SER A 196 -7.11 0.80 2.63
CA SER A 196 -7.88 1.97 3.04
C SER A 196 -7.10 3.30 2.91
N GLY A 197 -5.78 3.23 2.69
CA GLY A 197 -4.88 4.37 2.62
C GLY A 197 -4.08 4.46 1.31
N ARG A 198 -2.88 5.04 1.40
CA ARG A 198 -1.94 5.18 0.28
C ARG A 198 -1.21 3.86 -0.01
N ALA A 199 -0.87 3.64 -1.28
CA ALA A 199 0.00 2.53 -1.70
C ALA A 199 1.48 2.99 -1.77
N GLY A 200 2.24 2.69 -0.72
CA GLY A 200 3.70 2.83 -0.73
C GLY A 200 4.39 1.64 -1.38
N PHE A 201 5.69 1.76 -1.68
CA PHE A 201 6.45 0.69 -2.33
C PHE A 201 6.43 -0.60 -1.51
N GLU A 202 6.61 -0.52 -0.18
CA GLU A 202 6.64 -1.68 0.71
C GLU A 202 5.32 -2.46 0.70
N LEU A 203 4.18 -1.79 0.54
CA LEU A 203 2.88 -2.47 0.44
C LEU A 203 2.74 -3.22 -0.89
N VAL A 204 3.23 -2.63 -1.99
CA VAL A 204 3.25 -3.30 -3.29
C VAL A 204 4.26 -4.46 -3.30
N GLN A 205 5.40 -4.30 -2.63
CA GLN A 205 6.38 -5.38 -2.45
C GLN A 205 5.79 -6.55 -1.65
N LYS A 206 5.12 -6.27 -0.51
CA LYS A 206 4.41 -7.30 0.27
C LYS A 206 3.38 -8.05 -0.58
N ALA A 207 2.61 -7.33 -1.40
CA ALA A 207 1.68 -7.93 -2.35
C ALA A 207 2.40 -8.84 -3.38
N ALA A 208 3.54 -8.38 -3.93
CA ALA A 208 4.34 -9.17 -4.88
C ALA A 208 4.94 -10.43 -4.24
N MET A 209 5.42 -10.33 -3.01
CA MET A 209 5.95 -11.47 -2.25
C MET A 209 4.87 -12.51 -1.94
N ALA A 210 3.61 -12.07 -1.79
CA ALA A 210 2.47 -12.96 -1.59
C ALA A 210 1.84 -13.50 -2.90
N GLY A 211 2.32 -13.06 -4.06
CA GLY A 211 1.77 -13.45 -5.37
C GLY A 211 0.43 -12.82 -5.71
N ILE A 212 0.11 -11.66 -5.12
CA ILE A 212 -1.15 -10.94 -5.38
C ILE A 212 -1.02 -10.16 -6.70
N PRO A 213 -1.89 -10.40 -7.70
CA PRO A 213 -1.81 -9.72 -9.01
C PRO A 213 -2.41 -8.31 -9.05
N VAL A 214 -3.27 -7.94 -8.10
CA VAL A 214 -4.00 -6.66 -8.11
C VAL A 214 -3.92 -5.98 -6.74
N VAL A 215 -3.58 -4.69 -6.74
CA VAL A 215 -3.60 -3.82 -5.55
C VAL A 215 -4.54 -2.65 -5.83
N VAL A 216 -5.52 -2.46 -4.95
CA VAL A 216 -6.53 -1.40 -5.01
C VAL A 216 -6.40 -0.52 -3.78
N ALA A 217 -6.11 0.77 -3.98
CA ALA A 217 -5.92 1.72 -2.89
C ALA A 217 -6.90 2.89 -2.97
N VAL A 218 -7.49 3.25 -1.83
CA VAL A 218 -8.29 4.48 -1.70
C VAL A 218 -7.44 5.72 -1.94
N GLY A 219 -6.20 5.71 -1.45
CA GLY A 219 -5.27 6.81 -1.57
C GLY A 219 -4.36 6.77 -2.80
N ALA A 220 -3.45 7.74 -2.86
CA ALA A 220 -2.45 7.86 -3.92
C ALA A 220 -1.35 6.78 -3.80
N PRO A 221 -0.88 6.20 -4.92
CA PRO A 221 0.38 5.48 -4.95
C PRO A 221 1.59 6.44 -5.00
N THR A 222 2.78 5.96 -4.60
CA THR A 222 4.04 6.67 -4.85
C THR A 222 4.63 6.28 -6.21
N ALA A 223 5.53 7.11 -6.78
CA ALA A 223 6.20 6.79 -8.05
C ALA A 223 6.95 5.44 -7.96
N LEU A 224 7.70 5.20 -6.88
CA LEU A 224 8.39 3.94 -6.65
C LEU A 224 7.42 2.74 -6.54
N ALA A 225 6.22 2.92 -5.97
CA ALA A 225 5.21 1.87 -5.95
C ALA A 225 4.74 1.49 -7.36
N VAL A 226 4.61 2.48 -8.26
CA VAL A 226 4.27 2.25 -9.66
C VAL A 226 5.39 1.52 -10.40
N GLU A 227 6.66 1.87 -10.15
CA GLU A 227 7.82 1.18 -10.72
C GLU A 227 7.87 -0.29 -10.29
N VAL A 228 7.72 -0.56 -8.99
CA VAL A 228 7.66 -1.93 -8.44
C VAL A 228 6.48 -2.70 -9.04
N ALA A 229 5.30 -2.08 -9.16
CA ALA A 229 4.13 -2.73 -9.75
C ALA A 229 4.35 -3.10 -11.21
N ASN A 230 4.99 -2.22 -12.00
CA ASN A 230 5.35 -2.52 -13.39
C ASN A 230 6.39 -3.64 -13.48
N HIS A 231 7.41 -3.62 -12.61
CA HIS A 231 8.46 -4.66 -12.61
C HIS A 231 7.93 -6.04 -12.23
N THR A 232 7.08 -6.10 -11.20
CA THR A 232 6.51 -7.36 -10.68
C THR A 232 5.29 -7.83 -11.46
N GLY A 233 4.75 -6.99 -12.35
CA GLY A 233 3.55 -7.26 -13.11
C GLY A 233 2.28 -7.22 -12.27
N ILE A 234 2.21 -6.37 -11.25
CA ILE A 234 1.00 -6.09 -10.46
C ILE A 234 0.16 -5.02 -11.18
N THR A 235 -1.16 -5.16 -11.14
CA THR A 235 -2.11 -4.08 -11.47
C THR A 235 -2.31 -3.20 -10.25
N LEU A 236 -1.80 -1.97 -10.32
CA LEU A 236 -1.92 -0.98 -9.25
C LEU A 236 -3.00 0.04 -9.62
N VAL A 237 -4.05 0.08 -8.80
CA VAL A 237 -5.16 1.02 -8.91
C VAL A 237 -5.16 1.92 -7.67
N GLY A 238 -5.23 3.23 -7.86
CA GLY A 238 -5.26 4.21 -6.79
C GLY A 238 -6.39 5.22 -6.95
N PHE A 239 -6.59 6.05 -5.92
CA PHE A 239 -7.68 7.02 -5.87
C PHE A 239 -9.06 6.40 -6.09
N VAL A 240 -9.28 5.19 -5.58
CA VAL A 240 -10.58 4.52 -5.72
C VAL A 240 -11.56 5.11 -4.70
N ARG A 241 -12.49 5.93 -5.20
CA ARG A 241 -13.53 6.62 -4.43
C ARG A 241 -14.62 7.10 -5.37
N ASP A 242 -15.84 7.28 -4.85
CA ASP A 242 -16.95 7.89 -5.60
C ASP A 242 -17.19 7.25 -6.98
N ARG A 243 -16.99 5.93 -7.09
CA ARG A 243 -17.03 5.15 -8.34
C ARG A 243 -16.01 5.51 -9.42
N GLY A 244 -14.99 6.30 -9.10
CA GLY A 244 -13.83 6.58 -9.94
C GLY A 244 -12.58 5.82 -9.48
N ALA A 245 -11.61 5.67 -10.38
CA ALA A 245 -10.32 5.05 -10.10
C ALA A 245 -9.27 5.48 -11.13
N ASN A 246 -7.99 5.45 -10.73
CA ASN A 246 -6.86 5.62 -11.64
C ASN A 246 -6.04 4.32 -11.71
N ILE A 247 -5.83 3.79 -12.92
CA ILE A 247 -4.94 2.64 -13.12
C ILE A 247 -3.54 3.13 -13.46
N TYR A 248 -2.54 2.64 -12.72
CA TYR A 248 -1.13 3.04 -12.82
C TYR A 248 -0.23 1.98 -13.46
N SER A 249 -0.63 0.71 -13.43
CA SER A 249 0.10 -0.40 -14.05
C SER A 249 -0.86 -1.52 -14.47
N ARG A 250 -0.45 -2.31 -15.46
CA ARG A 250 -1.19 -3.50 -15.97
C ARG A 250 -2.70 -3.26 -16.15
N PRO A 251 -3.12 -2.24 -16.94
CA PRO A 251 -4.53 -1.96 -17.18
C PRO A 251 -5.26 -3.06 -17.96
N ASP A 252 -4.51 -3.96 -18.60
CA ASP A 252 -5.02 -5.14 -19.30
C ASP A 252 -5.83 -6.09 -18.41
N ARG A 253 -5.64 -6.06 -17.07
CA ARG A 253 -6.44 -6.86 -16.13
C ARG A 253 -7.76 -6.22 -15.71
N ILE A 254 -8.01 -4.96 -16.05
CA ILE A 254 -9.26 -4.29 -15.68
C ILE A 254 -10.19 -4.23 -16.90
N ILE A 255 -11.35 -4.86 -16.79
CA ILE A 255 -12.33 -5.02 -17.88
C ILE A 255 -13.53 -4.09 -17.65
N GLY A 256 -13.94 -3.35 -18.67
CA GLY A 256 -15.17 -2.54 -18.65
C GLY A 256 -14.95 -1.02 -18.66
N CYS A 257 -16.04 -0.29 -18.79
CA CYS A 257 -16.10 1.17 -18.95
C CYS A 257 -16.78 1.84 -17.75
N ALA A 258 -16.16 1.82 -16.58
CA ALA A 258 -16.34 2.96 -15.67
C ALA A 258 -15.41 4.09 -16.16
N GLU A 259 -15.68 5.35 -15.80
CA GLU A 259 -14.74 6.47 -16.00
C GLU A 259 -13.47 6.20 -15.16
N VAL A 260 -12.63 5.31 -15.68
CA VAL A 260 -11.33 4.99 -15.13
C VAL A 260 -10.35 5.80 -15.96
N GLU A 261 -9.92 6.93 -15.43
CA GLU A 261 -8.89 7.72 -16.07
C GLU A 261 -7.59 6.90 -16.03
N ARG A 262 -6.97 6.68 -17.20
CA ARG A 262 -5.60 6.17 -17.21
C ARG A 262 -4.74 7.20 -16.49
N GLY A 263 -4.04 6.79 -15.44
CA GLY A 263 -3.16 7.69 -14.71
C GLY A 263 -2.17 8.35 -15.67
N LYS A 264 -1.89 9.65 -15.46
CA LYS A 264 -0.82 10.33 -16.19
C LYS A 264 0.48 9.53 -16.02
N THR A 265 1.14 9.18 -17.12
CA THR A 265 2.49 8.62 -17.08
C THR A 265 3.35 9.56 -16.25
N VAL A 266 3.85 9.08 -15.12
CA VAL A 266 4.76 9.85 -14.27
C VAL A 266 6.12 9.78 -14.95
N GLU A 267 6.48 10.80 -15.71
CA GLU A 267 7.88 11.01 -16.09
C GLU A 267 8.65 11.35 -14.81
N ALA A 268 9.55 10.46 -14.39
CA ALA A 268 10.47 10.73 -13.30
C ALA A 268 11.29 11.98 -13.66
N LYS A 269 11.11 13.07 -12.92
CA LYS A 269 12.00 14.22 -13.03
C LYS A 269 13.39 13.78 -12.56
N SER A 270 14.36 13.77 -13.47
CA SER A 270 15.76 13.56 -13.13
C SER A 270 16.22 14.60 -12.11
N ASP A 271 17.06 14.17 -11.17
CA ASP A 271 17.61 14.92 -10.03
C ASP A 271 18.51 16.12 -10.40
N GLU A 272 18.40 16.66 -11.61
CA GLU A 272 19.35 17.63 -12.17
C GLU A 272 18.96 19.09 -11.92
N GLN A 273 17.93 19.36 -11.10
CA GLN A 273 17.51 20.73 -10.75
C GLN A 273 17.58 21.07 -9.25
N ARG A 274 18.40 20.34 -8.48
CA ARG A 274 18.75 20.72 -7.09
C ARG A 274 20.15 21.33 -7.03
N GLY A 275 20.41 22.30 -7.89
CA GLY A 275 21.54 23.23 -7.78
C GLY A 275 21.03 24.62 -7.50
N GLU A 276 21.64 25.30 -6.52
CA GLU A 276 21.52 26.75 -6.27
C GLU A 276 20.26 27.23 -5.53
N ARG A 277 20.26 27.01 -4.21
CA ARG A 277 20.03 28.06 -3.21
C ARG A 277 20.32 27.53 -1.80
N ALA A 278 21.60 27.50 -1.43
CA ALA A 278 22.01 27.42 -0.04
C ALA A 278 22.08 28.85 0.51
N GLY A 279 21.01 29.30 1.17
CA GLY A 279 21.03 30.47 2.04
C GLY A 279 21.15 30.01 3.49
N ASP A 280 22.11 30.58 4.21
CA ASP A 280 22.45 30.31 5.61
C ASP A 280 21.21 30.49 6.54
N PRO A 281 20.84 29.50 7.37
CA PRO A 281 19.64 29.56 8.22
C PRO A 281 19.78 30.44 9.47
N PHE A 282 20.91 31.13 9.69
CA PHE A 282 21.09 32.04 10.83
C PHE A 282 21.38 33.48 10.39
N SER A 283 20.32 34.23 10.06
CA SER A 283 20.37 35.71 10.03
C SER A 283 19.10 36.28 10.66
N PRO A 284 19.22 37.20 11.65
CA PRO A 284 18.06 37.80 12.30
C PRO A 284 17.36 38.81 11.37
N PRO A 285 16.04 39.00 11.47
CA PRO A 285 15.29 39.85 10.54
C PRO A 285 15.52 41.34 10.83
N GLU A 286 15.96 42.08 9.82
CA GLU A 286 15.95 43.55 9.83
C GLU A 286 14.52 44.07 9.65
N SER A 287 14.21 45.09 10.46
CA SER A 287 12.96 45.84 10.46
C SER A 287 12.75 46.59 9.13
N GLY A 288 11.73 46.22 8.37
CA GLY A 288 11.32 46.94 7.16
C GLY A 288 9.80 47.04 7.06
N THR A 289 9.28 48.25 7.22
CA THR A 289 7.87 48.61 7.01
C THR A 289 7.49 48.47 5.54
N GLY A 290 6.61 47.51 5.21
CA GLY A 290 6.06 47.33 3.87
C GLY A 290 4.61 46.84 3.95
N GLY A 291 3.67 47.67 3.48
CA GLY A 291 2.23 47.50 3.66
C GLY A 291 1.61 46.32 2.91
N TRP A 292 0.56 45.76 3.51
CA TRP A 292 -0.31 44.74 2.92
C TRP A 292 -1.41 45.43 2.12
N GLN A 293 -1.53 45.12 0.82
CA GLN A 293 -2.74 45.38 0.05
C GLN A 293 -3.41 44.05 -0.30
N ALA A 294 -4.63 43.89 0.22
CA ALA A 294 -5.53 42.81 -0.14
C ALA A 294 -6.05 42.99 -1.57
N ARG A 295 -6.09 41.90 -2.34
CA ARG A 295 -6.98 41.78 -3.49
C ARG A 295 -7.83 40.53 -3.32
N GLU A 296 -9.10 40.76 -3.06
CA GLU A 296 -10.18 39.81 -3.23
C GLU A 296 -10.40 39.56 -4.73
N SER A 297 -10.70 38.32 -5.12
CA SER A 297 -11.51 38.09 -6.31
C SER A 297 -12.50 36.95 -6.04
N HIS A 298 -13.75 37.35 -6.17
CA HIS A 298 -15.00 36.63 -5.98
C HIS A 298 -15.12 35.31 -6.76
N VAL A 299 -15.90 34.42 -6.15
CA VAL A 299 -16.58 33.28 -6.75
C VAL A 299 -17.69 33.77 -7.69
N GLY A 300 -17.80 33.16 -8.87
CA GLY A 300 -18.94 33.31 -9.78
C GLY A 300 -19.06 32.07 -10.66
N GLY A 301 -20.17 31.34 -10.51
CA GLY A 301 -20.45 30.11 -11.24
C GLY A 301 -20.79 30.32 -12.71
N GLY A 302 -20.64 29.25 -13.50
CA GLY A 302 -21.05 29.18 -14.89
C GLY A 302 -20.83 27.78 -15.43
N CYS A 303 -21.91 27.06 -15.68
CA CYS A 303 -21.93 25.82 -16.44
C CYS A 303 -21.70 26.17 -17.91
N GLU A 304 -20.58 25.74 -18.50
CA GLU A 304 -20.39 25.77 -19.95
C GLU A 304 -19.85 24.43 -20.44
N THR A 305 -20.73 23.70 -21.12
CA THR A 305 -20.41 22.56 -21.98
C THR A 305 -19.67 23.07 -23.20
N THR A 306 -18.39 22.71 -23.35
CA THR A 306 -17.64 22.95 -24.59
C THR A 306 -17.43 21.63 -25.33
N THR A 307 -18.27 21.41 -26.34
CA THR A 307 -18.05 20.44 -27.41
C THR A 307 -16.93 20.94 -28.34
N TRP A 308 -15.89 20.12 -28.57
CA TRP A 308 -14.93 20.34 -29.65
C TRP A 308 -15.22 19.39 -30.80
N THR A 309 -15.73 19.92 -31.90
CA THR A 309 -15.79 19.28 -33.22
C THR A 309 -14.49 19.57 -33.96
N GLY A 310 -13.62 18.56 -34.09
CA GLY A 310 -12.46 18.61 -34.97
C GLY A 310 -12.80 18.03 -36.34
N ASN A 311 -12.65 18.83 -37.41
CA ASN A 311 -12.81 18.40 -38.80
C ASN A 311 -11.75 17.36 -39.21
N PRO A 312 -12.10 16.37 -40.06
CA PRO A 312 -11.17 15.39 -40.59
C PRO A 312 -10.21 16.00 -41.64
N PRO A 313 -9.04 15.39 -41.88
CA PRO A 313 -8.11 15.84 -42.91
C PRO A 313 -8.70 15.66 -44.33
N PRO A 314 -8.32 16.52 -45.29
CA PRO A 314 -8.92 16.51 -46.63
C PRO A 314 -8.42 15.32 -47.47
N THR A 315 -9.36 14.48 -47.89
CA THR A 315 -9.18 13.54 -49.02
C THR A 315 -9.49 14.25 -50.35
N GLY A 316 -8.62 14.07 -51.34
CA GLY A 316 -8.59 14.83 -52.58
C GLY A 316 -9.63 14.51 -53.66
N MET A 317 -9.53 15.27 -54.76
CA MET A 317 -10.07 15.02 -56.11
C MET A 317 -9.09 15.71 -57.09
N ALA A 318 -8.78 15.22 -58.29
CA ALA A 318 -9.65 14.74 -59.37
C ALA A 318 -8.86 13.72 -60.26
N ALA A 319 -9.40 12.57 -60.68
CA ALA A 319 -10.39 12.30 -61.74
C ALA A 319 -9.79 12.06 -63.14
N GLY A 320 -10.20 10.94 -63.77
CA GLY A 320 -9.96 10.54 -65.17
C GLY A 320 -9.88 9.00 -65.28
N LEU A 321 -10.98 8.23 -65.33
CA LEU A 321 -11.89 7.88 -66.46
C LEU A 321 -11.21 7.25 -67.71
N ARG A 322 -11.59 5.98 -67.95
CA ARG A 322 -11.64 5.18 -69.21
C ARG A 322 -10.28 4.69 -69.74
N ASP A 323 -10.06 3.43 -70.12
CA ASP A 323 -10.86 2.22 -70.39
C ASP A 323 -10.19 0.99 -69.74
#